data_AF-A0A0C2FVV8-F1
#
_entry.id   AF-A0A0C2FVV8-F1
#
_cell.length_a   1.000
_cell.length_b   1.000
_cell.length_c   1.000
_cell.angle_alpha   90.00
_cell.angle_beta   90.00
_cell.angle_gamma   90.00
#
_symmetry.space_group_name_H-M   'P 1'
#
loop_
_entity.id
_entity.type
_entity.pdbx_description
1 polymer ?
#
loop_
_entity_poly.entity_id
_entity_poly.type
_entity_poly.pdbx_seq_one_letter_code
_entity_poly.pdbx_strand_id
1 'polypeptide(L)'
;MWVFWAVLQKFPVVQLIYCVFGRVREMSGSAVVGVIVEALSEQCDQHQSEATTTQDGSYRIRALKPDCQYRVSVKSGADGAAAPHCFPSQFEVRMTAEDLKGLDMVAAPYDLSTDLAVEVERTYFVAMNKLATVFNVLDGIWNDEHTSIVPCVRSTR
;
A
#
# COMPACT_ATOMS: atom_id res chain seq x y z
N MET A 1 0.74 -7.80 69.21
CA MET A 1 0.35 -8.55 67.99
C MET A 1 0.18 -7.51 66.88
N TRP A 2 1.22 -7.29 66.07
CA TRP A 2 1.24 -6.23 65.06
C TRP A 2 0.78 -6.77 63.72
N VAL A 3 -0.34 -6.27 63.22
CA VAL A 3 -0.87 -6.65 61.91
C VAL A 3 -0.21 -5.74 60.86
N PHE A 4 0.78 -6.27 60.17
CA PHE A 4 1.38 -5.62 58.99
C PHE A 4 0.33 -5.65 57.87
N TRP A 5 -0.34 -4.53 57.65
CA TRP A 5 -1.16 -4.33 56.47
C TRP A 5 -0.22 -4.16 55.27
N ALA A 6 -0.20 -5.17 54.39
CA ALA A 6 0.51 -5.10 53.12
C ALA A 6 -0.17 -4.06 52.21
N VAL A 7 0.55 -2.98 51.91
CA VAL A 7 0.15 -2.01 50.88
C VAL A 7 0.33 -2.70 49.52
N LEU A 8 -0.78 -3.14 48.93
CA LEU A 8 -0.82 -3.59 47.54
C LEU A 8 -0.55 -2.39 46.63
N GLN A 9 0.70 -2.25 46.20
CA GLN A 9 1.11 -1.24 45.24
C GLN A 9 0.65 -1.68 43.85
N LYS A 10 -0.40 -1.02 43.32
CA LYS A 10 -0.87 -1.22 41.94
C LYS A 10 0.22 -0.77 40.97
N PHE A 11 0.81 -1.70 40.22
CA PHE A 11 1.69 -1.35 39.10
C PHE A 11 0.84 -0.81 37.94
N PRO A 12 1.22 0.32 37.33
CA PRO A 12 0.54 0.81 36.14
C PRO A 12 0.76 -0.17 34.98
N VAL A 13 -0.33 -0.60 34.33
CA VAL A 13 -0.25 -1.36 33.08
C VAL A 13 0.12 -0.38 31.97
N VAL A 14 1.31 -0.51 31.41
CA VAL A 14 1.74 0.24 30.22
C VAL A 14 1.16 -0.43 28.98
N GLN A 15 0.32 0.28 28.23
CA GLN A 15 -0.17 -0.20 26.93
C GLN A 15 0.85 0.18 25.85
N LEU A 16 1.40 -0.83 25.17
CA LEU A 16 2.27 -0.63 24.02
C LEU A 16 1.42 -0.30 22.79
N ILE A 17 1.66 0.87 22.21
CA ILE A 17 1.06 1.30 20.94
C ILE A 17 2.15 1.41 19.88
N TYR A 18 1.81 0.97 18.68
CA TYR A 18 2.74 0.95 17.55
C TYR A 18 2.33 1.95 16.48
N CYS A 19 3.30 2.30 15.63
CA CYS A 19 3.11 3.23 14.54
C CYS A 19 3.37 2.56 13.19
N VAL A 20 2.68 3.09 12.18
CA VAL A 20 2.90 2.74 10.77
C VAL A 20 3.36 3.97 10.03
N PHE A 21 4.37 3.78 9.20
CA PHE A 21 4.97 4.82 8.38
C PHE A 21 4.85 4.45 6.90
N GLY A 22 4.46 5.43 6.11
CA GLY A 22 4.32 5.30 4.68
C GLY A 22 4.40 6.63 3.97
N ARG A 23 4.34 6.61 2.65
CA ARG A 23 4.30 7.80 1.80
C ARG A 23 3.25 7.66 0.73
N VAL A 24 2.61 8.77 0.38
CA VAL A 24 1.71 8.87 -0.75
C VAL A 24 2.35 9.79 -1.79
N ARG A 25 2.55 9.25 -2.99
CA ARG A 25 3.14 9.96 -4.12
C ARG A 25 2.30 9.79 -5.36
N GLU A 26 2.40 10.69 -6.31
CA GLU A 26 1.77 10.53 -7.61
C GLU A 26 2.60 9.65 -8.55
N MET A 27 1.99 9.20 -9.65
CA MET A 27 2.72 8.56 -10.75
C MET A 27 3.83 9.45 -11.33
N SER A 28 3.65 10.78 -11.26
CA SER A 28 4.63 11.79 -11.65
C SER A 28 5.86 11.83 -10.73
N GLY A 29 5.79 11.22 -9.54
CA GLY A 29 6.80 11.31 -8.49
C GLY A 29 6.58 12.46 -7.50
N SER A 30 5.58 13.31 -7.72
CA SER A 30 5.21 14.39 -6.81
C SER A 30 4.62 13.86 -5.50
N ALA A 31 4.91 14.51 -4.37
CA ALA A 31 4.36 14.16 -3.08
C ALA A 31 2.89 14.63 -2.96
N VAL A 32 2.01 13.79 -2.43
CA VAL A 32 0.59 14.13 -2.26
C VAL A 32 0.31 14.58 -0.83
N VAL A 33 -0.04 15.85 -0.69
CA VAL A 33 -0.27 16.51 0.60
C VAL A 33 -1.76 16.63 0.89
N GLY A 34 -2.13 16.57 2.16
CA GLY A 34 -3.51 16.81 2.57
C GLY A 34 -4.45 15.65 2.26
N VAL A 35 -3.97 14.40 2.33
CA VAL A 35 -4.78 13.19 2.17
C VAL A 35 -4.87 12.45 3.49
N ILE A 36 -6.07 11.99 3.84
CA ILE A 36 -6.33 11.22 5.06
C ILE A 36 -6.20 9.73 4.75
N VAL A 37 -5.23 9.10 5.41
CA VAL A 37 -5.00 7.65 5.39
C VAL A 37 -5.58 7.06 6.67
N GLU A 38 -6.45 6.08 6.51
CA GLU A 38 -7.12 5.37 7.58
C GLU A 38 -6.54 3.96 7.73
N ALA A 39 -6.39 3.49 8.97
CA ALA A 39 -6.14 2.11 9.34
C ALA A 39 -7.32 1.58 10.16
N LEU A 40 -8.03 0.58 9.63
CA LEU A 40 -9.19 -0.03 10.27
C LEU A 40 -8.92 -1.50 10.57
N SER A 41 -9.17 -1.93 11.81
CA SER A 41 -9.10 -3.34 12.21
C SER A 41 -10.48 -3.86 12.61
N GLU A 42 -11.01 -4.81 11.84
CA GLU A 42 -12.28 -5.47 12.17
C GLU A 42 -12.14 -6.48 13.33
N GLN A 43 -10.94 -7.03 13.54
CA GLN A 43 -10.66 -8.04 14.57
C GLN A 43 -10.58 -7.46 15.99
N CYS A 44 -10.18 -6.19 16.12
CA CYS A 44 -9.87 -5.57 17.41
C CYS A 44 -10.87 -4.48 17.77
N ASP A 45 -12.14 -4.86 18.01
CA ASP A 45 -13.24 -3.95 18.36
C ASP A 45 -13.50 -2.83 17.35
N GLN A 46 -13.34 -3.11 16.04
CA GLN A 46 -13.42 -2.09 14.99
C GLN A 46 -12.48 -0.89 15.24
N HIS A 47 -11.29 -1.16 15.78
CA HIS A 47 -10.33 -0.10 16.07
C HIS A 47 -9.94 0.64 14.80
N GLN A 48 -10.19 1.95 14.81
CA GLN A 48 -9.91 2.87 13.72
C GLN A 48 -8.85 3.88 14.16
N SER A 49 -7.88 4.16 13.28
CA SER A 49 -6.91 5.23 13.46
C SER A 49 -6.66 5.91 12.12
N GLU A 50 -6.39 7.21 12.13
CA GLU A 50 -6.20 8.01 10.93
C GLU A 50 -4.98 8.92 11.02
N ALA A 51 -4.42 9.26 9.87
CA ALA A 51 -3.33 10.22 9.75
C ALA A 51 -3.43 11.00 8.44
N THR A 52 -3.13 12.29 8.50
CA THR A 52 -3.04 13.15 7.32
C THR A 52 -1.60 13.15 6.77
N THR A 53 -1.45 13.12 5.45
CA THR A 53 -0.14 13.26 4.80
C THR A 53 0.45 14.64 5.02
N THR A 54 1.75 14.66 5.30
CA THR A 54 2.57 15.86 5.47
C THR A 54 2.98 16.46 4.13
N GLN A 55 3.70 17.60 4.15
CA GLN A 55 4.17 18.28 2.94
C GLN A 55 5.07 17.40 2.05
N ASP A 56 5.80 16.45 2.65
CA ASP A 56 6.63 15.49 1.93
C ASP A 56 5.84 14.26 1.41
N GLY A 57 4.52 14.26 1.55
CA GLY A 57 3.64 13.13 1.23
C GLY A 57 3.75 11.97 2.23
N SER A 58 4.57 12.12 3.27
CA SER A 58 4.72 11.09 4.31
C SER A 58 3.57 11.12 5.30
N TYR A 59 3.16 9.96 5.79
CA TYR A 59 2.14 9.82 6.82
C TYR A 59 2.60 8.89 7.94
N ARG A 60 2.08 9.15 9.15
CA ARG A 60 2.34 8.32 10.33
C ARG A 60 1.07 8.07 11.12
N ILE A 61 0.54 6.85 10.99
CA ILE A 61 -0.60 6.37 11.77
C ILE A 61 -0.08 5.93 13.14
N ARG A 62 -0.75 6.36 14.20
CA ARG A 62 -0.37 6.09 15.60
C ARG A 62 -1.46 5.30 16.30
N ALA A 63 -1.21 4.90 17.54
CA ALA A 63 -2.19 4.24 18.41
C ALA A 63 -2.68 2.88 17.86
N LEU A 64 -1.84 2.14 17.14
CA LEU A 64 -2.21 0.81 16.66
C LEU A 64 -1.91 -0.24 17.73
N LYS A 65 -2.81 -1.22 17.86
CA LYS A 65 -2.69 -2.33 18.81
C LYS A 65 -1.84 -3.46 18.19
N PRO A 66 -0.95 -4.11 18.96
CA PRO A 66 -0.24 -5.30 18.50
C PRO A 66 -1.20 -6.47 18.27
N ASP A 67 -0.78 -7.42 17.42
CA ASP A 67 -1.50 -8.67 17.11
C ASP A 67 -2.87 -8.49 16.42
N CYS A 68 -3.13 -7.28 15.91
CA CYS A 68 -4.32 -6.96 15.13
C CYS A 68 -3.96 -6.84 13.64
N GLN A 69 -4.85 -7.32 12.77
CA GLN A 69 -4.79 -7.04 11.34
C GLN A 69 -5.49 -5.71 11.04
N TYR A 70 -4.80 -4.81 10.34
CA TYR A 70 -5.31 -3.52 9.91
C TYR A 70 -5.37 -3.44 8.39
N ARG A 71 -6.48 -2.91 7.90
CA ARG A 71 -6.67 -2.49 6.51
C ARG A 71 -6.34 -1.00 6.42
N VAL A 72 -5.27 -0.67 5.71
CA VAL A 72 -4.79 0.70 5.50
C VAL A 72 -5.22 1.19 4.13
N SER A 73 -5.99 2.27 4.05
CA SER A 73 -6.51 2.83 2.80
C SER A 73 -6.71 4.33 2.90
N VAL A 74 -6.71 5.01 1.75
CA VAL A 74 -7.05 6.43 1.69
C VAL A 74 -8.57 6.61 1.79
N LYS A 75 -9.01 7.49 2.70
CA LYS A 75 -10.44 7.73 2.98
C LYS A 75 -10.98 8.97 2.30
N SER A 76 -10.26 10.09 2.40
CA SER A 76 -10.68 11.39 1.86
C SER A 76 -9.50 12.37 1.82
N GLY A 77 -9.68 13.50 1.13
CA GLY A 77 -8.81 14.67 1.32
C GLY A 77 -9.05 15.33 2.69
N ALA A 78 -8.04 16.01 3.21
CA ALA A 78 -8.13 16.80 4.44
C ALA A 78 -9.16 17.94 4.32
N ASP A 79 -9.33 18.47 3.11
CA ASP A 79 -10.31 19.51 2.78
C ASP A 79 -11.74 18.96 2.54
N GLY A 80 -11.96 17.66 2.80
CA GLY A 80 -13.23 16.99 2.50
C GLY A 80 -13.42 16.62 1.03
N ALA A 81 -12.39 16.78 0.21
CA ALA A 81 -12.38 16.30 -1.17
C ALA A 81 -12.49 14.77 -1.26
N ALA A 82 -12.95 14.27 -2.41
CA ALA A 82 -13.00 12.84 -2.68
C ALA A 82 -11.59 12.22 -2.56
N ALA A 83 -11.52 10.98 -2.05
CA ALA A 83 -10.25 10.26 -1.96
C ALA A 83 -9.62 10.08 -3.34
N PRO A 84 -8.33 10.42 -3.53
CA PRO A 84 -7.63 10.10 -4.76
C PRO A 84 -7.57 8.57 -4.98
N HIS A 85 -7.53 8.16 -6.25
CA HIS A 85 -7.37 6.76 -6.58
C HIS A 85 -5.95 6.30 -6.28
N CYS A 86 -5.76 5.52 -5.21
CA CYS A 86 -4.45 5.00 -4.84
C CYS A 86 -4.23 3.55 -5.29
N PHE A 87 -2.98 3.23 -5.61
CA PHE A 87 -2.50 1.89 -5.95
C PHE A 87 -1.35 1.48 -5.00
N PRO A 88 -1.48 0.33 -4.33
CA PRO A 88 -2.70 -0.47 -4.18
C PRO A 88 -3.79 0.32 -3.44
N SER A 89 -5.07 -0.05 -3.66
CA SER A 89 -6.22 0.66 -3.06
C SER A 89 -6.28 0.52 -1.55
N GLN A 90 -5.81 -0.61 -1.04
CA GLN A 90 -5.70 -0.92 0.38
C GLN A 90 -4.51 -1.84 0.63
N PHE A 91 -3.91 -1.73 1.81
CA PHE A 91 -2.95 -2.70 2.34
C PHE A 91 -3.57 -3.45 3.49
N GLU A 92 -3.31 -4.74 3.56
CA GLU A 92 -3.58 -5.53 4.76
C GLU A 92 -2.27 -5.79 5.46
N VAL A 93 -2.14 -5.25 6.68
CA VAL A 93 -0.92 -5.37 7.48
C VAL A 93 -1.26 -5.92 8.85
N ARG A 94 -0.46 -6.88 9.32
CA ARG A 94 -0.56 -7.41 10.68
C ARG A 94 0.43 -6.66 11.57
N MET A 95 -0.05 -6.00 12.61
CA MET A 95 0.82 -5.33 13.57
C MET A 95 1.57 -6.36 14.41
N THR A 96 2.90 -6.23 14.42
CA THR A 96 3.79 -6.92 15.36
C THR A 96 4.10 -6.00 16.54
N ALA A 97 4.99 -6.43 17.44
CA ALA A 97 5.51 -5.60 18.52
C ALA A 97 6.58 -4.59 18.04
N GLU A 98 6.49 -4.14 16.79
CA GLU A 98 7.46 -3.25 16.14
C GLU A 98 6.74 -2.27 15.20
N ASP A 99 7.36 -1.11 14.96
CA ASP A 99 6.84 -0.12 14.02
C ASP A 99 7.03 -0.59 12.57
N LEU A 100 5.95 -0.54 11.78
CA LEU A 100 5.99 -0.90 10.37
C LEU A 100 6.32 0.30 9.48
N LYS A 101 7.18 0.09 8.48
CA LYS A 101 7.62 1.13 7.54
C LYS A 101 7.53 0.61 6.10
N GLY A 102 7.42 1.53 5.14
CA GLY A 102 7.43 1.19 3.71
C GLY A 102 6.06 0.88 3.12
N LEU A 103 4.98 1.35 3.75
CA LEU A 103 3.66 1.32 3.14
C LEU A 103 3.52 2.52 2.19
N ASP A 104 4.08 2.37 0.99
CA ASP A 104 4.07 3.44 -0.01
C ASP A 104 2.90 3.26 -0.99
N MET A 105 2.08 4.30 -1.16
CA MET A 105 0.94 4.34 -2.08
C MET A 105 1.25 5.25 -3.26
N VAL A 106 0.77 4.87 -4.43
CA VAL A 106 0.80 5.72 -5.62
C VAL A 106 -0.60 6.23 -5.91
N ALA A 107 -0.83 7.54 -5.77
CA ALA A 107 -2.07 8.20 -6.14
C ALA A 107 -2.09 8.51 -7.65
N ALA A 108 -3.21 8.22 -8.29
CA ALA A 108 -3.56 8.73 -9.60
C ALA A 108 -4.47 9.96 -9.39
N PRO A 109 -4.07 11.14 -9.86
CA PRO A 109 -4.93 12.32 -9.82
C PRO A 109 -6.18 12.08 -10.69
N TYR A 110 -7.27 12.76 -10.35
CA TYR A 110 -8.49 12.77 -11.16
C TYR A 110 -8.32 13.69 -12.37
N ASP A 111 -7.38 13.36 -13.26
CA ASP A 111 -7.31 14.02 -14.56
C ASP A 111 -7.87 13.06 -15.61
N LEU A 112 -8.93 13.54 -16.25
CA LEU A 112 -9.66 12.90 -17.33
C LEU A 112 -8.65 12.47 -18.41
N SER A 113 -8.42 11.16 -18.55
CA SER A 113 -7.48 10.53 -19.50
C SER A 113 -5.99 10.68 -19.18
N THR A 114 -5.38 9.62 -18.66
CA THR A 114 -3.92 9.42 -18.69
C THR A 114 -3.63 8.27 -19.66
N ASP A 115 -2.93 8.54 -20.75
CA ASP A 115 -2.43 7.50 -21.65
C ASP A 115 -1.21 6.82 -21.02
N LEU A 116 -1.37 5.56 -20.61
CA LEU A 116 -0.30 4.74 -20.05
C LEU A 116 0.24 3.81 -21.14
N ALA A 117 1.44 4.09 -21.66
CA ALA A 117 2.19 3.14 -22.47
C ALA A 117 3.00 2.23 -21.54
N VAL A 118 2.51 1.01 -21.32
CA VAL A 118 3.22 -0.01 -20.54
C VAL A 118 3.71 -1.09 -21.51
N GLU A 119 5.02 -1.22 -21.64
CA GLU A 119 5.62 -2.39 -22.27
C GLU A 119 5.68 -3.51 -21.23
N VAL A 120 4.79 -4.49 -21.38
CA VAL A 120 4.66 -5.58 -20.41
C VAL A 120 5.42 -6.78 -20.93
N GLU A 121 6.60 -7.01 -20.37
CA GLU A 121 7.26 -8.31 -20.49
C GLU A 121 6.51 -9.31 -19.60
N ARG A 122 5.91 -10.31 -20.24
CA ARG A 122 4.85 -11.15 -19.69
C ARG A 122 5.30 -11.97 -18.49
N THR A 123 4.67 -11.75 -17.33
CA THR A 123 4.11 -12.85 -16.52
C THR A 123 3.03 -12.34 -15.54
N TYR A 124 1.83 -12.94 -15.62
CA TYR A 124 0.65 -12.84 -14.74
C TYR A 124 0.03 -11.44 -14.49
N PHE A 125 -0.92 -11.06 -15.35
CA PHE A 125 -1.84 -9.94 -15.12
C PHE A 125 -3.02 -10.33 -14.21
N VAL A 126 -3.21 -9.57 -13.13
CA VAL A 126 -4.47 -9.49 -12.40
C VAL A 126 -5.46 -8.66 -13.24
N ALA A 127 -6.64 -9.23 -13.46
CA ALA A 127 -7.68 -8.71 -14.34
C ALA A 127 -8.11 -7.28 -13.98
N MET A 128 -7.96 -6.33 -14.90
CA MET A 128 -8.74 -5.10 -14.91
C MET A 128 -10.02 -5.35 -15.71
N ASN A 129 -11.11 -5.60 -14.99
CA ASN A 129 -12.44 -5.63 -15.57
C ASN A 129 -12.89 -4.19 -15.88
N LYS A 130 -12.88 -3.82 -17.16
CA LYS A 130 -14.02 -3.18 -17.85
C LYS A 130 -13.71 -2.99 -19.34
N LEU A 131 -14.64 -3.49 -20.17
CA LEU A 131 -14.75 -3.35 -21.63
C LEU A 131 -13.84 -4.25 -22.46
N ALA A 132 -14.11 -5.55 -22.41
CA ALA A 132 -13.74 -6.48 -23.47
C ALA A 132 -14.69 -6.30 -24.67
N THR A 133 -14.26 -5.58 -25.70
CA THR A 133 -14.87 -5.72 -27.03
C THR A 133 -13.85 -5.46 -28.16
N VAL A 134 -13.66 -6.51 -28.95
CA VAL A 134 -13.13 -6.59 -30.33
C VAL A 134 -11.64 -6.29 -30.54
N PHE A 135 -10.84 -7.33 -30.70
CA PHE A 135 -9.86 -7.39 -31.79
C PHE A 135 -9.73 -8.83 -32.29
N ASN A 136 -10.73 -9.26 -33.08
CA ASN A 136 -10.52 -10.25 -34.13
C ASN A 136 -10.10 -9.47 -35.37
N VAL A 137 -8.81 -9.39 -35.69
CA VAL A 137 -8.21 -9.30 -37.03
C VAL A 137 -6.69 -9.48 -36.82
N LEU A 138 -6.08 -10.32 -37.65
CA LEU A 138 -4.64 -10.66 -37.77
C LEU A 138 -4.19 -12.06 -37.28
N ASP A 139 -4.99 -13.10 -37.52
CA ASP A 139 -4.47 -14.48 -37.70
C ASP A 139 -3.96 -14.67 -39.14
N GLY A 140 -2.90 -13.96 -39.54
CA GLY A 140 -2.58 -13.85 -40.97
C GLY A 140 -1.14 -13.87 -41.41
N ILE A 141 -0.14 -13.69 -40.54
CA ILE A 141 1.26 -13.65 -40.99
C ILE A 141 2.13 -14.13 -39.85
N TRP A 142 2.68 -15.34 -39.95
CA TRP A 142 3.98 -15.82 -39.48
C TRP A 142 4.00 -17.36 -39.56
N ASN A 143 3.70 -17.88 -40.75
CA ASN A 143 4.45 -19.03 -41.25
C ASN A 143 5.57 -18.41 -42.08
N ASP A 144 6.81 -18.56 -41.65
CA ASP A 144 7.78 -19.32 -42.42
C ASP A 144 9.13 -19.34 -41.69
N GLU A 145 9.73 -20.51 -41.83
CA GLU A 145 10.97 -21.00 -41.27
C GLU A 145 12.18 -20.13 -41.65
N HIS A 146 13.18 -20.05 -40.75
CA HIS A 146 14.55 -20.50 -41.03
C HIS A 146 15.53 -20.09 -39.91
N THR A 147 15.97 -21.11 -39.17
CA THR A 147 17.36 -21.46 -38.87
C THR A 147 18.41 -20.33 -38.93
N SER A 148 19.06 -20.02 -37.79
CA SER A 148 20.49 -20.35 -37.59
C SER A 148 21.02 -19.93 -36.22
N ILE A 149 21.93 -20.78 -35.74
CA ILE A 149 22.52 -20.88 -34.41
C ILE A 149 23.79 -20.02 -34.36
N VAL A 150 24.01 -19.25 -33.29
CA VAL A 150 25.36 -18.97 -32.73
C VAL A 150 25.24 -18.43 -31.29
N PRO A 151 25.81 -19.11 -30.27
CA PRO A 151 25.97 -18.53 -28.93
C PRO A 151 27.34 -17.84 -28.83
N CYS A 152 27.38 -16.60 -28.33
CA CYS A 152 28.65 -15.96 -27.98
C CYS A 152 28.85 -16.00 -26.46
N VAL A 153 29.45 -17.09 -25.99
CA VAL A 153 30.14 -17.14 -24.70
C VAL A 153 31.63 -16.97 -24.99
N ARG A 154 32.30 -16.02 -24.34
CA ARG A 154 33.73 -16.16 -24.07
C ARG A 154 34.07 -15.69 -22.66
N SER A 155 34.29 -16.71 -21.84
CA SER A 155 35.04 -16.73 -20.60
C SER A 155 36.54 -16.57 -20.87
N THR A 156 37.23 -16.04 -19.86
CA THR A 156 38.66 -15.75 -19.69
C THR A 156 39.66 -16.77 -20.25
N ARG A 157 40.66 -16.29 -21.00
CA ARG A 157 42.09 -16.28 -20.62
C ARG A 157 42.92 -15.48 -21.63
#